data_AF-A0A940AW04-F1
#
_entry.id   AF-A0A940AW04-F1
#
_cell.length_a   1.000
_cell.length_b   1.000
_cell.length_c   1.000
_cell.angle_alpha   90.00
_cell.angle_beta   90.00
_cell.angle_gamma   90.00
#
_symmetry.space_group_name_H-M   'P 1'
#
loop_
_entity.id
_entity.type
_entity.pdbx_description
1 polymer ?
#
loop_
_entity_poly.entity_id
_entity_poly.type
_entity_poly.pdbx_seq_one_letter_code
_entity_poly.pdbx_strand_id
1 'polypeptide(L)'
;MANNVKKEFELYEPMRLWLQKYLEEKYKGWKITTIDSHARTLDSFLEENGVIASYPQSVGLDIQIDVLGILQKGSKTNIVFIEAKKTSLNLHDLGQLWAYCKLCDPLEAFLLSSKDLGSLNKIFNNLNRIDLLEFGDGKTIKKMQVGKWDITKNAIDYQTLVPKL
;
A
#
# COMPACT_ATOMS: atom_id res chain seq x y z
N MET A 1 -17.02 17.50 14.38
CA MET A 1 -16.08 16.82 15.29
C MET A 1 -15.22 15.91 14.44
N ALA A 2 -13.89 15.92 14.63
CA ALA A 2 -12.97 15.26 13.72
C ALA A 2 -13.18 13.74 13.73
N ASN A 3 -13.80 13.20 12.67
CA ASN A 3 -13.91 11.77 12.41
C ASN A 3 -12.52 11.24 12.03
N ASN A 4 -11.62 11.17 13.00
CA ASN A 4 -10.27 10.66 12.78
C ASN A 4 -9.80 9.85 13.99
N VAL A 5 -8.91 8.90 13.75
CA VAL A 5 -8.33 8.01 14.77
C VAL A 5 -7.39 8.76 15.73
N LYS A 6 -7.23 8.27 16.95
CA LYS A 6 -6.34 8.89 17.95
C LYS A 6 -4.87 8.57 17.67
N LYS A 7 -4.57 7.37 17.20
CA LYS A 7 -3.25 6.86 16.84
C LYS A 7 -3.30 6.23 15.45
N GLU A 8 -2.18 6.29 14.72
CA GLU A 8 -2.11 5.82 13.33
C GLU A 8 -2.34 4.31 13.22
N PHE A 9 -1.82 3.53 14.16
CA PHE A 9 -1.97 2.07 14.15
C PHE A 9 -3.41 1.56 14.27
N GLU A 10 -4.35 2.41 14.69
CA GLU A 10 -5.78 2.07 14.68
C GLU A 10 -6.32 1.88 13.24
N LEU A 11 -5.57 2.33 12.22
CA LEU A 11 -5.92 2.14 10.80
C LEU A 11 -5.49 0.77 10.26
N TYR A 12 -4.46 0.14 10.83
CA TYR A 12 -3.78 -0.98 10.20
C TYR A 12 -4.68 -2.22 10.11
N GLU A 13 -5.30 -2.64 11.21
CA GLU A 13 -6.18 -3.83 11.21
C GLU A 13 -7.40 -3.67 10.27
N PRO A 14 -8.14 -2.54 10.30
CA PRO A 14 -9.20 -2.29 9.31
C PRO A 14 -8.72 -2.34 7.86
N MET A 15 -7.55 -1.75 7.56
CA MET A 15 -6.96 -1.77 6.22
C MET A 15 -6.49 -3.16 5.81
N ARG A 16 -5.94 -3.95 6.74
CA ARG A 16 -5.54 -5.35 6.53
C ARG A 16 -6.74 -6.22 6.16
N LEU A 17 -7.84 -6.10 6.92
CA LEU A 17 -9.08 -6.83 6.64
C LEU A 17 -9.68 -6.45 5.27
N TRP A 18 -9.67 -5.16 4.95
CA TRP A 18 -10.10 -4.68 3.63
C TRP A 18 -9.21 -5.23 2.52
N LEU A 19 -7.88 -5.20 2.71
CA LEU A 19 -6.92 -5.70 1.74
C LEU A 19 -7.10 -7.19 1.50
N GLN A 20 -7.34 -7.99 2.55
CA GLN A 20 -7.60 -9.42 2.42
C GLN A 20 -8.78 -9.66 1.48
N LYS A 21 -9.91 -9.02 1.76
CA LYS A 21 -11.13 -9.15 0.96
C LYS A 21 -10.92 -8.71 -0.49
N TYR A 22 -10.31 -7.53 -0.67
CA TYR A 22 -10.00 -6.99 -1.99
C TYR A 22 -9.15 -7.95 -2.83
N LEU A 23 -8.08 -8.48 -2.25
CA LEU A 23 -7.15 -9.38 -2.95
C LEU A 23 -7.78 -10.75 -3.23
N GLU A 24 -8.57 -11.30 -2.31
CA GLU A 24 -9.30 -12.56 -2.53
C GLU A 24 -10.33 -12.44 -3.67
N GLU A 25 -11.05 -11.32 -3.74
CA GLU A 25 -12.02 -11.05 -4.79
C GLU A 25 -11.34 -10.86 -6.17
N LYS A 26 -10.24 -10.10 -6.20
CA LYS A 26 -9.50 -9.75 -7.43
C LYS A 26 -8.63 -10.88 -7.96
N TYR A 27 -7.91 -11.60 -7.09
CA TYR A 27 -6.90 -12.59 -7.46
C TYR A 27 -7.37 -14.03 -7.17
N LYS A 28 -8.47 -14.42 -7.82
CA LYS A 28 -9.06 -15.76 -7.65
C LYS A 28 -8.06 -16.89 -7.90
N GLY A 29 -8.02 -17.85 -6.99
CA GLY A 29 -7.14 -19.01 -7.06
C GLY A 29 -5.68 -18.73 -6.67
N TRP A 30 -5.39 -17.56 -6.09
CA TRP A 30 -4.15 -17.32 -5.34
C TRP A 30 -4.40 -17.56 -3.85
N LYS A 31 -3.38 -18.04 -3.13
CA LYS A 31 -3.37 -18.04 -1.67
C LYS A 31 -3.00 -16.63 -1.21
N ILE A 32 -3.89 -16.00 -0.44
CA ILE A 32 -3.73 -14.61 0.03
C ILE A 32 -3.43 -14.61 1.53
N THR A 33 -2.43 -13.85 1.94
CA THR A 33 -2.12 -13.60 3.35
C THR A 33 -1.86 -12.12 3.54
N THR A 34 -2.57 -11.49 4.46
CA THR A 34 -2.38 -10.07 4.80
C THR A 34 -1.96 -9.92 6.25
N ILE A 35 -1.01 -9.02 6.49
CA ILE A 35 -0.27 -8.89 7.74
C ILE A 35 -0.24 -7.42 8.13
N ASP A 36 -0.57 -7.12 9.38
CA ASP A 36 -0.18 -5.86 10.00
C ASP A 36 1.33 -5.91 10.28
N SER A 37 2.12 -5.20 9.48
CA SER A 37 3.57 -5.33 9.40
C SER A 37 4.34 -4.12 9.94
N HIS A 38 3.66 -3.14 10.55
CA HIS A 38 4.30 -1.91 11.03
C HIS A 38 5.44 -2.13 12.04
N ALA A 39 5.45 -3.27 12.75
CA ALA A 39 6.35 -3.50 13.89
C ALA A 39 7.74 -4.02 13.51
N ARG A 40 7.96 -4.52 12.29
CA ARG A 40 9.24 -5.07 11.84
C ARG A 40 9.52 -4.73 10.37
N THR A 41 10.69 -5.10 9.91
CA THR A 41 11.11 -4.93 8.52
C THR A 41 10.43 -5.93 7.59
N LEU A 42 10.30 -5.54 6.33
CA LEU A 42 9.70 -6.33 5.25
C LEU A 42 10.40 -7.68 5.10
N ASP A 43 11.73 -7.70 5.05
CA ASP A 43 12.52 -8.93 4.91
C ASP A 43 12.23 -9.93 6.04
N SER A 44 12.09 -9.46 7.29
CA SER A 44 11.70 -10.30 8.42
C SER A 44 10.34 -10.98 8.20
N PHE A 45 9.33 -10.25 7.70
CA PHE A 45 8.02 -10.84 7.40
C PHE A 45 8.04 -11.78 6.19
N LEU A 46 8.84 -11.48 5.17
CA LEU A 46 8.99 -12.35 4.01
C LEU A 46 9.72 -13.65 4.37
N GLU A 47 10.70 -13.60 5.27
CA GLU A 47 11.37 -14.79 5.84
C GLU A 47 10.38 -15.66 6.61
N GLU A 48 9.63 -15.07 7.55
CA GLU A 48 8.63 -15.78 8.37
C GLU A 48 7.56 -16.48 7.53
N ASN A 49 7.19 -15.91 6.38
CA ASN A 49 6.22 -16.48 5.45
C ASN A 49 6.85 -17.41 4.38
N GLY A 50 8.17 -17.65 4.44
CA GLY A 50 8.88 -18.55 3.53
C GLY A 50 8.95 -18.05 2.09
N VAL A 51 8.91 -16.73 1.88
CA VAL A 51 8.87 -16.10 0.55
C VAL A 51 10.03 -15.15 0.26
N ILE A 52 10.97 -14.99 1.18
CA ILE A 52 12.15 -14.12 1.04
C ILE A 52 12.94 -14.38 -0.24
N ALA A 53 13.04 -15.63 -0.69
CA ALA A 53 13.75 -16.00 -1.91
C ALA A 53 13.15 -15.38 -3.19
N SER A 54 11.89 -14.93 -3.14
CA SER A 54 11.25 -14.18 -4.24
C SER A 54 11.60 -12.69 -4.23
N TYR A 55 12.11 -12.17 -3.12
CA TYR A 55 12.45 -10.75 -2.93
C TYR A 55 13.80 -10.57 -2.22
N PRO A 56 14.90 -11.19 -2.68
CA PRO A 56 16.20 -11.07 -2.03
C PRO A 56 16.71 -9.63 -1.95
N GLN A 57 16.26 -8.75 -2.84
CA GLN A 57 16.59 -7.33 -2.86
C GLN A 57 16.03 -6.54 -1.67
N SER A 58 15.07 -7.08 -0.89
CA SER A 58 14.56 -6.38 0.30
C SER A 58 15.46 -6.52 1.53
N VAL A 59 16.41 -7.47 1.52
CA VAL A 59 17.23 -7.81 2.69
C VAL A 59 18.14 -6.65 3.06
N GLY A 60 18.11 -6.25 4.34
CA GLY A 60 18.99 -5.22 4.89
C GLY A 60 18.69 -3.79 4.43
N LEU A 61 17.52 -3.56 3.81
CA LEU A 61 17.06 -2.21 3.44
C LEU A 61 16.27 -1.50 4.54
N ASP A 62 15.97 -2.18 5.65
CA ASP A 62 15.18 -1.67 6.77
C ASP A 62 13.81 -1.09 6.36
N ILE A 63 13.22 -1.62 5.27
CA ILE A 63 11.90 -1.21 4.78
C ILE A 63 10.85 -1.64 5.80
N GLN A 64 10.10 -0.68 6.33
CA GLN A 64 8.94 -0.91 7.17
C GLN A 64 7.69 -0.42 6.42
N ILE A 65 6.71 -1.31 6.28
CA ILE A 65 5.43 -1.03 5.63
C ILE A 65 4.31 -1.32 6.62
N ASP A 66 3.29 -0.47 6.66
CA ASP A 66 2.22 -0.62 7.66
C ASP A 66 1.42 -1.92 7.47
N VAL A 67 1.01 -2.22 6.23
CA VAL A 67 0.31 -3.47 5.91
C VAL A 67 0.91 -4.14 4.67
N LEU A 68 1.18 -5.44 4.79
CA LEU A 68 1.72 -6.29 3.74
C LEU A 68 0.66 -7.31 3.27
N GLY A 69 0.44 -7.39 1.97
CA GLY A 69 -0.24 -8.52 1.33
C GLY A 69 0.77 -9.43 0.62
N ILE A 70 0.61 -10.74 0.76
CA ILE A 70 1.39 -11.77 0.08
C ILE A 70 0.42 -12.65 -0.70
N LEU A 71 0.68 -12.82 -2.00
CA LEU A 71 -0.10 -13.66 -2.90
C LEU A 71 0.78 -14.77 -3.46
N GLN A 72 0.38 -16.03 -3.29
CA GLN A 72 1.12 -17.18 -3.80
C GLN A 72 0.27 -18.03 -4.76
N LYS A 73 0.84 -18.43 -5.90
CA LYS A 73 0.23 -19.38 -6.83
C LYS A 73 1.30 -20.21 -7.55
N GLY A 74 1.42 -21.48 -7.18
CA GLY A 74 2.52 -22.32 -7.64
C GLY A 74 3.85 -21.75 -7.15
N SER A 75 4.80 -21.53 -8.07
CA SER A 75 6.10 -20.90 -7.78
C SER A 75 6.08 -19.37 -7.80
N LYS A 76 4.94 -18.74 -8.13
CA LYS A 76 4.84 -17.28 -8.21
C LYS A 76 4.45 -16.69 -6.86
N THR A 77 5.20 -15.67 -6.43
CA THR A 77 4.90 -14.87 -5.24
C THR A 77 4.81 -13.40 -5.63
N ASN A 78 3.72 -12.74 -5.26
CA ASN A 78 3.55 -11.29 -5.36
C ASN A 78 3.38 -10.67 -3.99
N ILE A 79 3.81 -9.43 -3.81
CA ILE A 79 3.55 -8.63 -2.61
C ILE A 79 2.70 -7.41 -2.96
N VAL A 80 1.95 -6.90 -1.98
CA VAL A 80 1.12 -5.69 -2.08
C VAL A 80 1.36 -4.85 -0.83
N PHE A 81 1.44 -3.53 -0.98
CA PHE A 81 1.70 -2.61 0.12
C PHE A 81 0.51 -1.71 0.43
N ILE A 82 0.30 -1.41 1.71
CA ILE A 82 -0.43 -0.21 2.15
C ILE A 82 0.47 0.57 3.12
N GLU A 83 0.66 1.85 2.81
CA GLU A 83 1.16 2.86 3.73
C GLU A 83 -0.03 3.71 4.21
N ALA A 84 -0.21 3.80 5.52
CA ALA A 84 -1.33 4.48 6.15
C ALA A 84 -0.86 5.78 6.83
N LYS A 85 -1.73 6.80 6.79
CA LYS A 85 -1.51 8.06 7.51
C LYS A 85 -2.78 8.49 8.23
N LYS A 86 -2.66 8.90 9.50
CA LYS A 86 -3.76 9.62 10.17
C LYS A 86 -3.77 11.12 9.88
N THR A 87 -2.73 11.63 9.23
CA THR A 87 -2.53 13.05 8.88
C THR A 87 -2.79 13.29 7.39
N SER A 88 -2.79 14.55 6.98
CA SER A 88 -2.92 14.93 5.57
C SER A 88 -1.70 14.41 4.80
N LEU A 89 -1.93 13.72 3.67
CA LEU A 89 -0.84 13.18 2.88
C LEU A 89 0.06 14.28 2.32
N ASN A 90 1.36 13.98 2.27
CA ASN A 90 2.38 14.91 1.82
C ASN A 90 3.41 14.25 0.88
N LEU A 91 4.35 15.05 0.37
CA LEU A 91 5.38 14.59 -0.57
C LEU A 91 6.35 13.56 0.03
N HIS A 92 6.63 13.62 1.34
CA HIS A 92 7.46 12.63 2.01
C HIS A 92 6.79 11.26 2.00
N ASP A 93 5.50 11.20 2.34
CA ASP A 93 4.73 9.94 2.33
C ASP A 93 4.74 9.30 0.92
N LEU A 94 4.54 10.11 -0.13
CA LEU A 94 4.62 9.68 -1.52
C LEU A 94 6.02 9.16 -1.87
N GLY A 95 7.06 9.92 -1.52
CA GLY A 95 8.45 9.58 -1.84
C GLY A 95 8.92 8.29 -1.17
N GLN A 96 8.53 8.07 0.09
CA GLN A 96 8.81 6.85 0.83
C GLN A 96 8.20 5.62 0.13
N LEU A 97 6.88 5.62 -0.08
CA LEU A 97 6.22 4.49 -0.72
C LEU A 97 6.73 4.28 -2.16
N TRP A 98 7.01 5.36 -2.90
CA TRP A 98 7.58 5.28 -4.23
C TRP A 98 8.94 4.57 -4.23
N ALA A 99 9.84 4.89 -3.30
CA ALA A 99 11.13 4.24 -3.17
C ALA A 99 10.98 2.74 -2.87
N TYR A 100 10.09 2.38 -1.94
CA TYR A 100 9.78 0.98 -1.65
C TYR A 100 9.25 0.24 -2.87
N CYS A 101 8.36 0.88 -3.64
CA CYS A 101 7.83 0.30 -4.87
C CYS A 101 8.92 0.09 -5.92
N LYS A 102 9.85 1.03 -6.08
CA LYS A 102 10.97 0.90 -7.03
C LYS A 102 11.98 -0.17 -6.65
N LEU A 103 12.15 -0.44 -5.35
CA LEU A 103 13.08 -1.45 -4.85
C LEU A 103 12.46 -2.85 -4.85
N CYS A 104 11.20 -2.97 -4.41
CA CYS A 104 10.56 -4.27 -4.17
C CYS A 104 9.60 -4.71 -5.27
N ASP A 105 9.25 -3.82 -6.21
CA ASP A 105 8.32 -4.06 -7.33
C ASP A 105 7.01 -4.78 -6.94
N PRO A 106 6.24 -4.25 -5.96
CA PRO A 106 4.98 -4.86 -5.55
C PRO A 106 3.98 -4.92 -6.72
N LEU A 107 3.00 -5.81 -6.60
CA LEU A 107 1.92 -5.93 -7.58
C LEU A 107 0.98 -4.72 -7.52
N GLU A 108 0.67 -4.24 -6.32
CA GLU A 108 -0.13 -3.04 -6.05
C GLU A 108 0.41 -2.33 -4.81
N ALA A 109 0.18 -1.02 -4.70
CA ALA A 109 0.63 -0.23 -3.57
C ALA A 109 -0.35 0.92 -3.29
N PHE A 110 -0.79 1.04 -2.05
CA PHE A 110 -1.77 2.04 -1.63
C PHE A 110 -1.17 3.02 -0.62
N LEU A 111 -1.34 4.32 -0.84
CA LEU A 111 -1.06 5.37 0.14
C LEU A 111 -2.39 5.96 0.61
N LEU A 112 -2.78 5.64 1.83
CA LEU A 112 -4.12 5.93 2.34
C LEU A 112 -4.07 6.84 3.55
N SER A 113 -4.95 7.84 3.60
CA SER A 113 -5.10 8.70 4.79
C SER A 113 -6.52 8.73 5.32
N SER A 114 -6.71 8.59 6.63
CA SER A 114 -8.03 8.81 7.25
C SER A 114 -8.46 10.28 7.31
N LYS A 115 -7.55 11.22 7.00
CA LYS A 115 -7.84 12.67 7.02
C LYS A 115 -8.20 13.18 5.62
N ASP A 116 -7.21 13.33 4.75
CA ASP A 116 -7.34 13.86 3.39
C ASP A 116 -6.05 13.66 2.57
N LEU A 117 -6.09 14.01 1.28
CA LEU A 117 -4.95 13.94 0.35
C LEU A 117 -3.91 15.05 0.57
N GLY A 118 -4.14 16.02 1.45
CA GLY A 118 -3.19 17.10 1.74
C GLY A 118 -2.59 17.77 0.51
N SER A 119 -1.26 17.91 0.48
CA SER A 119 -0.54 18.53 -0.65
C SER A 119 -0.60 17.67 -1.91
N LEU A 120 -0.84 16.36 -1.79
CA LEU A 120 -0.95 15.46 -2.93
C LEU A 120 -2.21 15.74 -3.76
N ASN A 121 -3.27 16.31 -3.17
CA ASN A 121 -4.43 16.76 -3.93
C ASN A 121 -4.05 17.78 -5.02
N LYS A 122 -3.18 18.75 -4.68
CA LYS A 122 -2.69 19.73 -5.66
C LYS A 122 -1.90 19.05 -6.78
N ILE A 123 -1.07 18.06 -6.45
CA ILE A 123 -0.22 17.36 -7.41
C ILE A 123 -1.07 16.55 -8.40
N PHE A 124 -2.02 15.78 -7.91
CA PHE A 124 -2.74 14.82 -8.74
C PHE A 124 -4.01 15.37 -9.37
N ASN A 125 -4.76 16.23 -8.67
CA ASN A 125 -6.06 16.73 -9.16
C ASN A 125 -5.95 18.13 -9.79
N ASN A 126 -4.95 18.94 -9.43
CA ASN A 126 -4.79 20.28 -10.01
C ASN A 126 -3.69 20.31 -11.07
N LEU A 127 -2.53 19.69 -10.79
CA LEU A 127 -1.39 19.66 -11.71
C LEU A 127 -1.38 18.42 -12.64
N ASN A 128 -2.30 17.46 -12.41
CA ASN A 128 -2.42 16.23 -13.19
C ASN A 128 -1.12 15.41 -13.32
N ARG A 129 -0.25 15.45 -12.29
CA ARG A 129 1.03 14.73 -12.26
C ARG A 129 0.88 13.26 -11.84
N ILE A 130 -0.01 12.55 -12.54
CA ILE A 130 -0.29 11.12 -12.31
C ILE A 130 0.91 10.24 -12.66
N ASP A 131 1.82 10.73 -13.49
CA ASP A 131 3.09 10.07 -13.82
C ASP A 131 3.96 9.81 -12.58
N LEU A 132 3.84 10.63 -11.53
CA LEU A 132 4.58 10.41 -10.27
C LEU A 132 4.12 9.17 -9.50
N LEU A 133 2.95 8.61 -9.84
CA LEU A 133 2.46 7.36 -9.27
C LEU A 133 3.04 6.13 -9.99
N GLU A 134 3.67 6.31 -11.16
CA GLU A 134 4.20 5.21 -11.96
C GLU A 134 5.50 4.67 -11.37
N PHE A 135 5.51 3.36 -11.09
CA PHE A 135 6.69 2.66 -10.58
C PHE A 135 7.10 1.44 -11.40
N GLY A 136 6.34 1.07 -12.43
CA GLY A 136 6.69 -0.02 -13.34
C GLY A 136 8.00 0.18 -14.12
N ASP A 137 8.35 -0.84 -14.90
CA ASP A 137 9.59 -0.97 -15.66
C ASP A 137 9.51 -0.46 -17.12
N GLY A 138 8.41 0.22 -17.46
CA GLY A 138 8.10 0.69 -18.81
C GLY A 138 7.50 -0.38 -19.74
N LYS A 139 7.56 -1.67 -19.37
CA LYS A 139 6.85 -2.75 -20.08
C LYS A 139 5.50 -3.02 -19.42
N THR A 140 5.45 -2.95 -18.10
CA THR A 140 4.23 -3.09 -17.31
C THR A 140 3.89 -1.76 -16.65
N ILE A 141 2.69 -1.24 -16.91
CA ILE A 141 2.21 -0.04 -16.23
C ILE A 141 1.75 -0.44 -14.83
N LYS A 142 2.54 -0.08 -13.81
CA LYS A 142 2.15 -0.18 -12.40
C LYS A 142 2.08 1.23 -11.80
N LYS A 143 1.00 1.51 -11.08
CA LYS A 143 0.76 2.80 -10.41
C LYS A 143 0.40 2.58 -8.96
N MET A 144 0.95 3.41 -8.07
CA MET A 144 0.44 3.52 -6.72
C MET A 144 -0.97 4.11 -6.75
N GLN A 145 -1.81 3.71 -5.81
CA GLN A 145 -3.12 4.31 -5.59
C GLN A 145 -3.10 5.18 -4.33
N VAL A 146 -3.48 6.44 -4.46
CA VAL A 146 -3.52 7.40 -3.37
C VAL A 146 -4.97 7.77 -3.07
N GLY A 147 -5.39 7.70 -1.82
CA GLY A 147 -6.79 7.94 -1.49
C GLY A 147 -7.04 8.24 -0.02
N LYS A 148 -8.26 8.66 0.26
CA LYS A 148 -8.77 8.79 1.62
C LYS A 148 -9.34 7.44 2.08
N TRP A 149 -9.05 7.08 3.33
CA TRP A 149 -9.68 5.99 4.05
C TRP A 149 -10.91 6.49 4.81
N ASP A 150 -12.06 5.87 4.58
CA ASP A 150 -13.29 6.12 5.31
C ASP A 150 -13.34 5.21 6.56
N ILE A 151 -13.03 5.79 7.71
CA ILE A 151 -13.01 5.08 9.00
C ILE A 151 -14.39 4.55 9.43
N THR A 152 -15.48 5.10 8.90
CA THR A 152 -16.83 4.64 9.24
C THR A 152 -17.20 3.42 8.41
N LYS A 153 -16.75 3.36 7.16
CA LYS A 153 -17.00 2.23 6.25
C LYS A 153 -15.92 1.16 6.29
N ASN A 154 -14.76 1.44 6.90
CA ASN A 154 -13.56 0.60 6.83
C ASN A 154 -13.22 0.23 5.37
N ALA A 155 -13.21 1.25 4.51
CA ALA A 155 -12.91 1.10 3.10
C ALA A 155 -12.30 2.39 2.55
N ILE A 156 -11.70 2.29 1.37
CA ILE A 156 -11.28 3.47 0.60
C ILE A 156 -12.52 4.31 0.21
N ASP A 157 -12.44 5.62 0.38
CA ASP A 157 -13.33 6.56 -0.26
C ASP A 157 -12.97 6.66 -1.75
N TYR A 158 -13.63 5.83 -2.57
CA TYR A 158 -13.36 5.73 -4.00
C TYR A 158 -13.55 7.04 -4.77
N GLN A 159 -14.25 8.03 -4.23
CA GLN A 159 -14.34 9.35 -4.87
C GLN A 159 -12.99 10.07 -4.83
N THR A 160 -12.19 9.84 -3.79
CA THR A 160 -10.88 10.46 -3.59
C THR A 160 -9.71 9.68 -4.19
N LEU A 161 -9.94 8.42 -4.58
CA LEU A 161 -8.88 7.54 -5.07
C LEU A 161 -8.31 8.01 -6.40
N VAL A 162 -6.98 8.05 -6.51
CA VAL A 162 -6.23 8.45 -7.70
C VAL A 162 -5.01 7.53 -7.89
N PRO A 163 -4.84 6.89 -9.07
CA PRO A 163 -5.84 6.76 -10.13
C PRO A 163 -7.04 5.93 -9.66
N LYS A 164 -8.13 5.93 -10.43
CA LYS A 164 -9.27 5.03 -10.18
C LYS A 164 -8.83 3.56 -10.41
N LEU A 165 -9.41 2.65 -9.64
CA LEU A 165 -9.24 1.19 -9.78
C LEU A 165 -10.10 0.63 -10.91
#